data_AF-A0A6C0UJP2-F1
#
_entry.id   AF-A0A6C0UJP2-F1
#
_cell.length_a   1.000
_cell.length_b   1.000
_cell.length_c   1.000
_cell.angle_alpha   90.00
_cell.angle_beta   90.00
_cell.angle_gamma   90.00
#
_symmetry.space_group_name_H-M   'P 1'
#
loop_
_entity.id
_entity.type
_entity.pdbx_description
1 polymer ?
#
loop_
_entity_poly.entity_id
_entity_poly.type
_entity_poly.pdbx_seq_one_letter_code
_entity_poly.pdbx_strand_id
1 'polypeptide(L)'
;MGFIDTNSADDSSENTPSASVELPGVETILPVILAETDLTEKEVWEAAAEKQDEIAFLTDTQALWLTATDHGIDLSEELGTGEESYELEVQSLEPDMSWVDITVTVRWTTDVHEFEREDKETGETETGRVRNIVVGDDTGTTQITLWDEQTAVADKVEKGDTLRVERGYTKYSEYLENQYGCPAEIRIGDQTSLIKK
;
A
#
# COMPACT_ATOMS: atom_id res chain seq x y z
N MET A 1 -7.69 47.02 35.49
CA MET A 1 -7.70 45.56 35.28
C MET A 1 -6.89 45.30 34.02
N GLY A 2 -5.78 44.58 34.13
CA GLY A 2 -4.66 44.56 33.18
C GLY A 2 -4.85 43.70 31.91
N PHE A 3 -3.89 43.87 31.00
CA PHE A 3 -3.69 43.20 29.70
C PHE A 3 -2.89 41.87 29.81
N ILE A 4 -3.01 41.04 28.75
CA ILE A 4 -2.13 39.98 28.18
C ILE A 4 -1.67 38.81 29.09
N ASP A 5 -1.45 37.55 28.68
CA ASP A 5 -1.39 36.86 27.37
C ASP A 5 -1.43 35.31 27.57
N THR A 6 -1.61 34.59 26.44
CA THR A 6 -1.08 33.24 26.05
C THR A 6 -1.33 31.95 26.87
N ASN A 7 -1.96 30.94 26.24
CA ASN A 7 -1.35 29.64 25.81
C ASN A 7 -2.42 28.78 25.08
N SER A 8 -2.22 28.30 23.84
CA SER A 8 -1.53 27.05 23.42
C SER A 8 -2.42 25.81 23.61
N ALA A 9 -2.61 24.84 22.70
CA ALA A 9 -2.00 24.38 21.44
C ALA A 9 -3.15 23.74 20.60
N ASP A 10 -3.21 23.87 19.27
CA ASP A 10 -2.58 22.99 18.24
C ASP A 10 -2.82 21.49 18.43
N ASP A 11 -3.57 20.88 17.51
CA ASP A 11 -3.40 19.49 17.08
C ASP A 11 -3.95 19.33 15.66
N SER A 12 -3.24 19.94 14.70
CA SER A 12 -3.27 19.50 13.31
C SER A 12 -2.38 18.28 13.21
N SER A 13 -2.90 17.08 13.51
CA SER A 13 -2.20 15.85 13.14
C SER A 13 -2.48 15.52 11.67
N GLU A 14 -1.82 16.30 10.80
CA GLU A 14 -1.42 15.77 9.50
C GLU A 14 -0.49 14.59 9.78
N ASN A 15 -1.05 13.38 9.80
CA ASN A 15 -0.25 12.16 9.74
C ASN A 15 0.33 12.03 8.33
N THR A 16 1.28 12.91 8.00
CA THR A 16 2.27 12.59 6.98
C THR A 16 3.25 11.62 7.64
N PRO A 17 3.44 10.40 7.13
CA PRO A 17 4.53 9.58 7.59
C PRO A 17 5.83 10.25 7.11
N SER A 18 6.38 11.15 7.93
CA SER A 18 7.78 11.56 7.83
C SER A 18 8.62 10.45 8.46
N ALA A 19 8.62 9.29 7.82
CA ALA A 19 9.74 8.39 7.96
C ALA A 19 10.90 9.08 7.24
N SER A 20 11.89 9.54 7.99
CA SER A 20 13.20 9.80 7.42
C SER A 20 13.70 8.45 6.90
N VAL A 21 13.39 8.13 5.64
CA VAL A 21 13.90 6.94 4.98
C VAL A 21 15.41 7.11 4.93
N GLU A 22 16.12 6.37 5.77
CA GLU A 22 17.57 6.33 5.71
C GLU A 22 17.94 5.62 4.42
N LEU A 23 18.28 6.41 3.40
CA LEU A 23 18.73 5.87 2.13
C LEU A 23 20.10 5.19 2.31
N PRO A 24 20.36 4.09 1.58
CA PRO A 24 21.68 3.48 1.54
C PRO A 24 22.75 4.49 1.13
N GLY A 25 23.98 4.30 1.61
CA GLY A 25 25.11 5.14 1.21
C GLY A 25 25.40 5.07 -0.30
N VAL A 26 26.14 6.06 -0.79
CA VAL A 26 26.64 6.13 -2.18
C VAL A 26 27.36 4.83 -2.57
N GLU A 27 28.10 4.23 -1.64
CA GLU A 27 28.82 2.98 -1.81
C GLU A 27 27.92 1.78 -2.15
N THR A 28 26.62 1.88 -1.86
CA THR A 28 25.63 0.85 -2.13
C THR A 28 24.85 1.13 -3.40
N ILE A 29 24.48 2.40 -3.63
CA ILE A 29 23.64 2.80 -4.77
C ILE A 29 24.42 2.81 -6.09
N LEU A 30 25.62 3.40 -6.10
CA LEU A 30 26.40 3.59 -7.33
C LEU A 30 26.72 2.26 -8.05
N PRO A 31 27.15 1.18 -7.35
CA PRO A 31 27.39 -0.10 -8.01
C PRO A 31 26.16 -0.69 -8.70
N VAL A 32 24.95 -0.49 -8.16
CA VAL A 32 23.70 -0.97 -8.78
C VAL A 32 23.43 -0.26 -10.09
N ILE A 33 23.51 1.08 -10.10
CA ILE A 33 23.30 1.87 -11.33
C ILE A 33 24.28 1.44 -12.42
N LEU A 34 25.54 1.22 -12.06
CA LEU A 34 26.58 0.78 -13.02
C LEU A 34 26.39 -0.67 -13.50
N ALA A 35 25.71 -1.52 -12.73
CA ALA A 35 25.42 -2.89 -13.12
C ALA A 35 24.22 -2.96 -14.08
N GLU A 36 23.20 -2.12 -13.85
CA GLU A 36 21.92 -2.14 -14.56
C GLU A 36 21.84 -1.15 -15.74
N THR A 37 22.87 -0.33 -15.93
CA THR A 37 22.96 0.60 -17.07
C THR A 37 24.26 0.43 -17.85
N ASP A 38 24.29 0.92 -19.09
CA ASP A 38 25.51 1.03 -19.90
C ASP A 38 26.33 2.30 -19.55
N LEU A 39 25.99 3.01 -18.47
CA LEU A 39 26.65 4.25 -18.10
C LEU A 39 28.00 4.01 -17.43
N THR A 40 28.95 4.91 -17.69
CA THR A 40 30.17 5.00 -16.91
C THR A 40 29.91 5.73 -15.58
N GLU A 41 30.77 5.50 -14.59
CA GLU A 41 30.73 6.23 -13.31
C GLU A 41 30.69 7.75 -13.49
N LYS A 42 31.45 8.26 -14.47
CA LYS A 42 31.46 9.68 -14.81
C LYS A 42 30.08 10.17 -15.27
N GLU A 43 29.41 9.42 -16.12
CA GLU A 43 28.10 9.78 -16.67
C GLU A 43 27.00 9.73 -15.59
N VAL A 44 27.07 8.74 -14.67
CA VAL A 44 26.16 8.67 -13.51
C VAL A 44 26.31 9.91 -12.63
N TRP A 45 27.55 10.34 -12.34
CA TRP A 45 27.80 11.54 -11.55
C TRP A 45 27.43 12.85 -12.27
N GLU A 46 27.59 12.90 -13.60
CA GLU A 46 27.14 14.05 -14.40
C GLU A 46 25.61 14.18 -14.33
N ALA A 47 24.87 13.06 -14.43
CA ALA A 47 23.42 13.05 -14.27
C ALA A 47 22.98 13.42 -12.83
N ALA A 48 23.67 12.92 -11.81
CA ALA A 48 23.38 13.26 -10.42
C ALA A 48 23.62 14.75 -10.12
N ALA A 49 24.71 15.32 -10.65
CA ALA A 49 25.01 16.74 -10.52
C ALA A 49 23.95 17.62 -11.20
N GLU A 50 23.43 17.22 -12.36
CA GLU A 50 22.31 17.91 -13.01
C GLU A 50 21.08 17.97 -12.10
N LYS A 51 20.77 16.88 -11.38
CA LYS A 51 19.68 16.88 -10.37
C LYS A 51 19.94 17.85 -9.23
N GLN A 52 21.17 17.93 -8.73
CA GLN A 52 21.54 18.86 -7.64
C GLN A 52 21.47 20.33 -8.07
N ASP A 53 21.69 20.63 -9.35
CA ASP A 53 21.53 21.97 -9.91
C ASP A 53 20.05 22.37 -10.03
N GLU A 54 19.17 21.42 -10.36
CA GLU A 54 17.73 21.63 -10.46
C GLU A 54 17.03 21.68 -9.10
N ILE A 55 17.47 20.85 -8.15
CA ILE A 55 16.80 20.64 -6.86
C ILE A 55 17.76 21.01 -5.73
N ALA A 56 17.46 22.15 -5.10
CA ALA A 56 18.24 22.65 -3.97
C ALA A 56 18.26 21.66 -2.79
N PHE A 57 19.42 21.53 -2.16
CA PHE A 57 19.67 20.71 -0.95
C PHE A 57 19.64 19.18 -1.16
N LEU A 58 19.78 18.67 -2.40
CA LEU A 58 20.00 17.24 -2.63
C LEU A 58 21.40 16.80 -2.18
N THR A 59 21.43 15.76 -1.35
CA THR A 59 22.66 15.01 -1.07
C THR A 59 23.05 14.11 -2.24
N ASP A 60 24.32 13.70 -2.31
CA ASP A 60 24.82 12.80 -3.35
C ASP A 60 24.03 11.48 -3.40
N THR A 61 23.68 10.93 -2.23
CA THR A 61 22.82 9.74 -2.10
C THR A 61 21.46 9.96 -2.74
N GLN A 62 20.79 11.08 -2.46
CA GLN A 62 19.47 11.37 -3.03
C GLN A 62 19.54 11.66 -4.53
N ALA A 63 20.60 12.34 -4.97
CA ALA A 63 20.83 12.61 -6.38
C ALA A 63 21.03 11.31 -7.17
N LEU A 64 21.86 10.39 -6.68
CA LEU A 64 22.04 9.06 -7.28
C LEU A 64 20.74 8.24 -7.27
N TRP A 65 19.96 8.32 -6.20
CA TRP A 65 18.65 7.64 -6.14
C TRP A 65 17.70 8.13 -7.25
N LEU A 66 17.64 9.45 -7.47
CA LEU A 66 16.85 10.03 -8.55
C LEU A 66 17.39 9.64 -9.93
N THR A 67 18.72 9.60 -10.09
CA THR A 67 19.33 9.11 -11.32
C THR A 67 18.93 7.67 -11.60
N ALA A 68 18.98 6.77 -10.61
CA ALA A 68 18.53 5.39 -10.77
C ALA A 68 17.07 5.32 -11.22
N THR A 69 16.19 6.11 -10.58
CA THR A 69 14.76 6.17 -10.89
C THR A 69 14.49 6.64 -12.33
N ASP A 70 15.22 7.66 -12.80
CA ASP A 70 15.12 8.15 -14.19
C ASP A 70 15.51 7.10 -15.23
N HIS A 71 16.40 6.18 -14.86
CA HIS A 71 16.82 5.04 -15.68
C HIS A 71 15.93 3.80 -15.50
N GLY A 72 14.84 3.91 -14.72
CA GLY A 72 13.89 2.82 -14.48
C GLY A 72 14.40 1.76 -13.51
N ILE A 73 15.42 2.07 -12.70
CA ILE A 73 15.97 1.17 -11.69
C ILE A 73 15.24 1.44 -10.38
N ASP A 74 14.49 0.45 -9.91
CA ASP A 74 13.88 0.48 -8.59
C ASP A 74 14.88 -0.01 -7.53
N LEU A 75 15.62 0.93 -6.95
CA LEU A 75 16.60 0.64 -5.89
C LEU A 75 15.96 0.04 -4.63
N SER A 76 14.64 0.18 -4.47
CA SER A 76 13.92 -0.36 -3.33
C SER A 76 13.85 -1.89 -3.36
N GLU A 77 13.68 -2.50 -4.55
CA GLU A 77 13.82 -3.94 -4.77
C GLU A 77 15.28 -4.40 -4.65
N GLU A 78 16.20 -3.72 -5.35
CA GLU A 78 17.59 -4.20 -5.47
C GLU A 78 18.36 -4.12 -4.14
N LEU A 79 18.06 -3.13 -3.31
CA LEU A 79 18.76 -2.90 -2.04
C LEU A 79 17.94 -3.35 -0.82
N GLY A 80 16.76 -3.94 -1.03
CA GLY A 80 15.85 -4.35 0.04
C GLY A 80 15.45 -3.19 0.96
N THR A 81 15.46 -1.96 0.43
CA THR A 81 15.00 -0.75 1.14
C THR A 81 13.58 -0.35 0.78
N GLY A 82 12.94 -1.09 -0.12
CA GLY A 82 11.49 -1.08 -0.24
C GLY A 82 10.86 -1.56 1.06
N GLU A 83 9.60 -1.20 1.26
CA GLU A 83 8.77 -1.94 2.22
C GLU A 83 8.77 -3.39 1.73
N GLU A 84 9.62 -4.24 2.31
CA GLU A 84 9.60 -5.68 2.07
C GLU A 84 8.18 -6.17 2.42
N SER A 85 7.31 -6.26 1.42
CA SER A 85 6.01 -6.88 1.57
C SER A 85 6.24 -8.39 1.56
N TYR A 86 6.52 -8.93 2.74
CA TYR A 86 6.52 -10.38 2.92
C TYR A 86 5.12 -10.90 2.59
N GLU A 87 5.03 -11.90 1.72
CA GLU A 87 3.76 -12.57 1.47
C GLU A 87 3.27 -13.19 2.79
N LEU A 88 2.15 -12.68 3.29
CA LEU A 88 1.57 -13.11 4.56
C LEU A 88 0.69 -14.33 4.36
N GLU A 89 0.54 -15.09 5.45
CA GLU A 89 -0.50 -16.11 5.58
C GLU A 89 -1.71 -15.52 6.32
N VAL A 90 -2.90 -16.11 6.15
CA VAL A 90 -4.14 -15.61 6.77
C VAL A 90 -4.04 -15.54 8.29
N GLN A 91 -3.36 -16.49 8.94
CA GLN A 91 -3.18 -16.47 10.41
C GLN A 91 -2.37 -15.27 10.93
N SER A 92 -1.55 -14.67 10.07
CA SER A 92 -0.69 -13.54 10.40
C SER A 92 -1.36 -12.19 10.11
N LEU A 93 -2.58 -12.19 9.58
CA LEU A 93 -3.33 -10.96 9.34
C LEU A 93 -3.84 -10.37 10.65
N GLU A 94 -3.42 -9.14 10.92
CA GLU A 94 -3.93 -8.30 11.99
C GLU A 94 -4.74 -7.13 11.39
N PRO A 95 -5.70 -6.55 12.12
CA PRO A 95 -6.38 -5.33 11.70
C PRO A 95 -5.42 -4.14 11.54
N ASP A 96 -5.82 -3.17 10.69
CA ASP A 96 -5.09 -1.91 10.48
C ASP A 96 -3.66 -2.06 9.93
N MET A 97 -3.37 -3.18 9.27
CA MET A 97 -2.18 -3.36 8.46
C MET A 97 -2.33 -2.68 7.09
N SER A 98 -1.24 -2.09 6.62
CA SER A 98 -1.10 -1.56 5.26
C SER A 98 -0.15 -2.45 4.46
N TRP A 99 -0.20 -2.33 3.13
CA TRP A 99 0.72 -3.03 2.21
C TRP A 99 0.74 -4.55 2.39
N VAL A 100 -0.44 -5.12 2.58
CA VAL A 100 -0.63 -6.56 2.74
C VAL A 100 -0.58 -7.24 1.38
N ASP A 101 0.42 -8.10 1.22
CA ASP A 101 0.56 -9.02 0.09
C ASP A 101 0.19 -10.42 0.56
N ILE A 102 -0.72 -11.08 -0.15
CA ILE A 102 -1.19 -12.43 0.21
C ILE A 102 -1.73 -13.20 -0.99
N THR A 103 -1.42 -14.50 -1.05
CA THR A 103 -2.04 -15.45 -1.98
C THR A 103 -3.03 -16.35 -1.24
N VAL A 104 -4.29 -16.36 -1.67
CA VAL A 104 -5.38 -17.12 -1.04
C VAL A 104 -6.25 -17.85 -2.07
N THR A 105 -6.96 -18.89 -1.64
CA THR A 105 -7.93 -19.62 -2.49
C THR A 105 -9.36 -19.22 -2.16
N VAL A 106 -10.17 -18.95 -3.19
CA VAL A 106 -11.59 -18.63 -3.07
C VAL A 106 -12.36 -19.82 -2.52
N ARG A 107 -13.07 -19.61 -1.42
CA ARG A 107 -13.97 -20.58 -0.81
C ARG A 107 -15.38 -20.42 -1.37
N TRP A 108 -15.89 -19.19 -1.42
CA TRP A 108 -17.21 -18.81 -1.95
C TRP A 108 -17.37 -17.28 -1.98
N THR A 109 -18.42 -16.76 -2.62
CA THR A 109 -18.74 -15.32 -2.70
C THR A 109 -20.12 -15.04 -2.11
N THR A 110 -20.33 -13.88 -1.47
CA THR A 110 -21.67 -13.43 -1.08
C THR A 110 -22.44 -12.86 -2.26
N ASP A 111 -23.75 -12.67 -2.09
CA ASP A 111 -24.54 -11.79 -2.97
C ASP A 111 -24.17 -10.32 -2.74
N VAL A 112 -24.54 -9.46 -3.70
CA VAL A 112 -24.44 -8.00 -3.54
C VAL A 112 -25.47 -7.53 -2.52
N HIS A 113 -25.02 -6.76 -1.54
CA HIS A 113 -25.88 -6.06 -0.60
C HIS A 113 -25.88 -4.56 -0.93
N GLU A 114 -27.06 -3.98 -1.15
CA GLU A 114 -27.23 -2.56 -1.41
C GLU A 114 -27.73 -1.84 -0.15
N PHE A 115 -27.23 -0.62 0.08
CA PHE A 115 -27.64 0.24 1.19
C PHE A 115 -27.65 1.71 0.76
N GLU A 116 -28.39 2.55 1.48
CA GLU A 116 -28.39 3.99 1.25
C GLU A 116 -27.28 4.66 2.07
N ARG A 117 -26.50 5.54 1.42
CA ARG A 117 -25.49 6.39 2.07
C ARG A 117 -25.79 7.85 1.78
N GLU A 118 -25.66 8.71 2.78
CA GLU A 118 -25.77 10.15 2.61
C GLU A 118 -24.38 10.75 2.45
N ASP A 119 -24.18 11.53 1.39
CA ASP A 119 -23.00 12.36 1.23
C ASP A 119 -23.06 13.53 2.21
N LYS A 120 -22.05 13.64 3.09
CA LYS A 120 -22.05 14.65 4.16
C LYS A 120 -21.82 16.08 3.65
N GLU A 121 -21.26 16.24 2.46
CA GLU A 121 -20.96 17.54 1.85
C GLU A 121 -22.15 18.04 1.04
N THR A 122 -22.80 17.17 0.25
CA THR A 122 -23.91 17.54 -0.64
C THR A 122 -25.29 17.31 -0.01
N GLY A 123 -25.40 16.38 0.96
CA GLY A 123 -26.66 15.92 1.54
C GLY A 123 -27.47 15.00 0.63
N GLU A 124 -26.90 14.56 -0.50
CA GLU A 124 -27.56 13.66 -1.44
C GLU A 124 -27.46 12.19 -0.96
N THR A 125 -28.53 11.43 -1.14
CA THR A 125 -28.55 10.00 -0.84
C THR A 125 -28.13 9.21 -2.08
N GLU A 126 -27.05 8.45 -1.95
CA GLU A 126 -26.54 7.53 -2.96
C GLU A 126 -26.77 6.08 -2.55
N THR A 127 -26.82 5.17 -3.52
CA THR A 127 -26.86 3.73 -3.26
C THR A 127 -25.44 3.18 -3.21
N GLY A 128 -24.99 2.76 -2.03
CA GLY A 128 -23.76 2.01 -1.84
C GLY A 128 -23.97 0.51 -2.05
N ARG A 129 -22.89 -0.19 -2.44
CA ARG A 129 -22.91 -1.65 -2.60
C ARG A 129 -21.75 -2.30 -1.86
N VAL A 130 -21.99 -3.48 -1.30
CA VAL A 130 -20.95 -4.31 -0.69
C VAL A 130 -21.11 -5.77 -1.09
N ARG A 131 -19.99 -6.44 -1.34
CA ARG A 131 -19.94 -7.88 -1.62
C ARG A 131 -18.60 -8.45 -1.15
N ASN A 132 -18.61 -9.67 -0.64
CA ASN A 132 -17.41 -10.30 -0.09
C ASN A 132 -17.02 -11.54 -0.92
N ILE A 133 -15.71 -11.71 -1.13
CA ILE A 133 -15.12 -12.96 -1.58
C ILE A 133 -14.50 -13.61 -0.35
N VAL A 134 -15.07 -14.73 0.12
CA VAL A 134 -14.51 -15.47 1.24
C VAL A 134 -13.37 -16.35 0.73
N VAL A 135 -12.21 -16.20 1.35
CA VAL A 135 -10.93 -16.74 0.90
C VAL A 135 -10.18 -17.39 2.04
N GLY A 136 -9.24 -18.28 1.75
CA GLY A 136 -8.37 -18.84 2.76
C GLY A 136 -7.21 -19.61 2.18
N ASP A 137 -6.23 -19.88 3.02
CA ASP A 137 -5.08 -20.73 2.78
C ASP A 137 -5.11 -21.93 3.74
N ASP A 138 -3.97 -22.57 3.97
CA ASP A 138 -3.83 -23.69 4.90
C ASP A 138 -3.86 -23.24 6.38
N THR A 139 -3.70 -21.94 6.64
CA THR A 139 -3.59 -21.37 7.98
C THR A 139 -4.89 -20.79 8.51
N GLY A 140 -5.79 -20.33 7.62
CA GLY A 140 -7.03 -19.71 8.06
C GLY A 140 -8.03 -19.36 6.97
N THR A 141 -9.07 -18.62 7.36
CA THR A 141 -10.09 -18.09 6.46
C THR A 141 -10.37 -16.63 6.81
N THR A 142 -10.47 -15.79 5.77
CA THR A 142 -10.83 -14.38 5.85
C THR A 142 -11.71 -14.02 4.63
N GLN A 143 -11.92 -12.74 4.35
CA GLN A 143 -12.61 -12.26 3.16
C GLN A 143 -11.91 -11.05 2.55
N ILE A 144 -12.13 -10.88 1.25
CA ILE A 144 -11.86 -9.64 0.52
C ILE A 144 -13.20 -8.91 0.40
N THR A 145 -13.30 -7.72 0.99
CA THR A 145 -14.51 -6.88 0.99
C THR A 145 -14.45 -5.88 -0.16
N LEU A 146 -15.43 -5.99 -1.07
CA LEU A 146 -15.53 -5.18 -2.28
C LEU A 146 -16.63 -4.14 -2.12
N TRP A 147 -16.32 -2.88 -2.42
CA TRP A 147 -17.27 -1.76 -2.34
C TRP A 147 -17.65 -1.24 -3.72
N ASP A 148 -18.89 -0.80 -3.86
CA ASP A 148 -19.42 -0.10 -5.03
C ASP A 148 -19.08 -0.83 -6.35
N GLU A 149 -18.33 -0.19 -7.26
CA GLU A 149 -17.94 -0.76 -8.56
C GLU A 149 -17.06 -2.02 -8.43
N GLN A 150 -16.32 -2.16 -7.33
CA GLN A 150 -15.47 -3.33 -7.08
C GLN A 150 -16.31 -4.61 -6.94
N THR A 151 -17.59 -4.51 -6.57
CA THR A 151 -18.47 -5.68 -6.37
C THR A 151 -18.61 -6.56 -7.61
N ALA A 152 -18.42 -6.00 -8.81
CA ALA A 152 -18.43 -6.73 -10.08
C ALA A 152 -17.23 -7.67 -10.26
N VAL A 153 -16.16 -7.51 -9.47
CA VAL A 153 -14.99 -8.41 -9.49
C VAL A 153 -15.39 -9.82 -9.05
N ALA A 154 -16.30 -9.93 -8.07
CA ALA A 154 -16.74 -11.22 -7.56
C ALA A 154 -17.51 -12.07 -8.59
N ASP A 155 -18.01 -11.48 -9.69
CA ASP A 155 -18.64 -12.22 -10.80
C ASP A 155 -17.62 -12.92 -11.71
N LYS A 156 -16.33 -12.57 -11.58
CA LYS A 156 -15.23 -13.11 -12.41
C LYS A 156 -14.42 -14.19 -11.68
N VAL A 157 -14.81 -14.53 -10.45
CA VAL A 157 -14.14 -15.52 -9.62
C VAL A 157 -15.09 -16.64 -9.24
N GLU A 158 -14.55 -17.84 -9.10
CA GLU A 158 -15.26 -19.05 -8.75
C GLU A 158 -14.58 -19.75 -7.57
N LYS A 159 -15.32 -20.63 -6.89
CA LYS A 159 -14.76 -21.44 -5.82
C LYS A 159 -13.58 -22.28 -6.33
N GLY A 160 -12.45 -22.20 -5.61
CA GLY A 160 -11.22 -22.90 -5.95
C GLY A 160 -10.21 -22.05 -6.74
N ASP A 161 -10.59 -20.88 -7.23
CA ASP A 161 -9.64 -19.95 -7.84
C ASP A 161 -8.59 -19.47 -6.83
N THR A 162 -7.37 -19.27 -7.30
CA THR A 162 -6.31 -18.64 -6.50
C THR A 162 -6.23 -17.15 -6.84
N LEU A 163 -6.31 -16.32 -5.80
CA LEU A 163 -6.21 -14.87 -5.90
C LEU A 163 -4.93 -14.41 -5.20
N ARG A 164 -4.22 -13.48 -5.82
CA ARG A 164 -3.16 -12.70 -5.19
C ARG A 164 -3.66 -11.28 -4.97
N VAL A 165 -3.62 -10.83 -3.73
CA VAL A 165 -3.77 -9.42 -3.36
C VAL A 165 -2.36 -8.87 -3.18
N GLU A 166 -2.06 -7.77 -3.84
CA GLU A 166 -0.85 -6.99 -3.63
C GLU A 166 -1.25 -5.62 -3.14
N ARG A 167 -0.58 -5.12 -2.10
CA ARG A 167 -0.79 -3.78 -1.53
C ARG A 167 -2.21 -3.57 -1.02
N GLY A 168 -2.80 -4.60 -0.42
CA GLY A 168 -4.07 -4.49 0.29
C GLY A 168 -3.92 -3.80 1.65
N TYR A 169 -5.04 -3.53 2.31
CA TYR A 169 -5.04 -3.11 3.70
C TYR A 169 -6.11 -3.86 4.48
N THR A 170 -5.94 -3.99 5.79
CA THR A 170 -6.87 -4.74 6.63
C THR A 170 -7.73 -3.83 7.49
N LYS A 171 -8.95 -4.29 7.78
CA LYS A 171 -9.84 -3.68 8.76
C LYS A 171 -10.37 -4.72 9.73
N TYR A 172 -10.66 -4.29 10.95
CA TYR A 172 -11.26 -5.16 11.95
C TYR A 172 -12.69 -5.52 11.55
N SER A 173 -13.05 -6.79 11.74
CA SER A 173 -14.39 -7.33 11.55
C SER A 173 -14.73 -8.29 12.69
N GLU A 174 -15.62 -7.85 13.57
CA GLU A 174 -16.17 -8.68 14.65
C GLU A 174 -16.84 -9.96 14.11
N TYR A 175 -17.45 -9.88 12.92
CA TYR A 175 -18.05 -11.04 12.28
C TYR A 175 -17.01 -12.11 11.94
N LEU A 176 -15.89 -11.71 11.32
CA LEU A 176 -14.84 -12.67 10.94
C LEU A 176 -14.13 -13.24 12.16
N GLU A 177 -13.89 -12.43 13.19
CA GLU A 177 -13.32 -12.91 14.46
C GLU A 177 -14.17 -14.04 15.04
N ASN A 178 -15.49 -13.83 15.13
CA ASN A 178 -16.40 -14.83 15.68
C ASN A 178 -16.58 -16.05 14.78
N GLN A 179 -16.56 -15.87 13.46
CA GLN A 179 -16.88 -16.93 12.50
C GLN A 179 -15.67 -17.80 12.13
N TYR A 180 -14.48 -17.19 12.01
CA TYR A 180 -13.27 -17.83 11.49
C TYR A 180 -12.04 -17.67 12.39
N GLY A 181 -12.10 -16.84 13.43
CA GLY A 181 -10.98 -16.57 14.34
C GLY A 181 -9.95 -15.57 13.80
N CYS A 182 -9.99 -15.23 12.51
CA CYS A 182 -9.22 -14.13 11.93
C CYS A 182 -10.07 -12.85 11.97
N PRO A 183 -9.70 -11.82 12.74
CA PRO A 183 -10.49 -10.59 12.86
C PRO A 183 -10.28 -9.62 11.68
N ALA A 184 -9.32 -9.88 10.79
CA ALA A 184 -8.93 -8.95 9.74
C ALA A 184 -9.64 -9.26 8.42
N GLU A 185 -10.45 -8.34 7.91
CA GLU A 185 -10.91 -8.36 6.51
C GLU A 185 -9.92 -7.61 5.61
N ILE A 186 -9.71 -8.09 4.38
CA ILE A 186 -8.86 -7.44 3.39
C ILE A 186 -9.73 -6.50 2.54
N ARG A 187 -9.27 -5.26 2.33
CA ARG A 187 -9.90 -4.27 1.45
C ARG A 187 -8.96 -3.84 0.34
N ILE A 188 -9.58 -3.44 -0.78
CA ILE A 188 -8.89 -2.99 -1.99
C ILE A 188 -8.96 -1.46 -2.04
N GLY A 189 -7.80 -0.82 -2.00
CA GLY A 189 -7.64 0.63 -2.20
C GLY A 189 -7.06 0.95 -3.59
N ASP A 190 -6.75 2.22 -3.82
CA ASP A 190 -6.28 2.72 -5.13
C ASP A 190 -4.96 2.12 -5.58
N GLN A 191 -4.11 1.71 -4.64
CA GLN A 191 -2.80 1.10 -4.90
C GLN A 191 -2.85 -0.44 -4.89
N THR A 192 -4.00 -1.03 -4.60
CA THR A 192 -4.14 -2.48 -4.45
C THR A 192 -4.35 -3.13 -5.82
N SER A 193 -3.60 -4.19 -6.08
CA SER A 193 -3.83 -5.08 -7.23
C SER A 193 -4.46 -6.39 -6.76
N LEU A 194 -5.53 -6.81 -7.45
CA LEU A 194 -6.14 -8.12 -7.24
C LEU A 194 -6.02 -8.94 -8.53
N ILE A 195 -5.25 -10.01 -8.45
CA ILE A 195 -4.84 -10.83 -9.61
C ILE A 195 -5.38 -12.24 -9.41
N LYS A 196 -6.10 -12.76 -10.40
CA LYS A 196 -6.46 -14.19 -10.48
C LYS A 196 -5.31 -14.95 -11.15
N LYS A 197 -4.73 -15.93 -10.46
CA LYS A 197 -3.64 -16.79 -10.96
C LYS A 197 -4.16 -17.94 -11.83
#